data_AF-A0A453K585-F1
#
_entry.id   AF-A0A453K585-F1
#
_cell.length_a   1.000
_cell.length_b   1.000
_cell.length_c   1.000
_cell.angle_alpha   90.00
_cell.angle_beta   90.00
_cell.angle_gamma   90.00
#
_symmetry.space_group_name_H-M   'P 1'
#
loop_
_entity.id
_entity.type
_entity.pdbx_description
1 polymer ?
#
loop_
_entity_poly.entity_id
_entity_poly.type
_entity_poly.pdbx_seq_one_letter_code
_entity_poly.pdbx_strand_id
1 'polypeptide(L)' 'MPNILSLTCICLNSVLYPTSFFFAKLPEAYAIFNPIVDIMPVIPLFFFSSSLCLASCCKFSM' A
#
# COMPACT_ATOMS: atom_id res chain seq x y z
N MET A 1 19.57 -4.56 17.01
CA MET A 1 18.11 -4.78 17.15
C MET A 1 17.42 -3.63 16.44
N PRO A 2 16.72 -3.84 15.31
CA PRO A 2 16.01 -2.75 14.65
C PRO A 2 14.87 -2.27 15.55
N ASN A 3 14.86 -0.98 15.86
CA ASN A 3 13.79 -0.36 16.62
C ASN A 3 12.50 -0.39 15.80
N ILE A 4 11.33 -0.54 16.44
CA ILE A 4 10.01 -0.51 15.78
C ILE A 4 9.85 0.73 14.89
N LEU A 5 10.33 1.89 15.33
CA LEU A 5 10.34 3.12 14.52
C LEU A 5 11.19 2.99 13.25
N SER A 6 12.34 2.33 13.35
CA SER A 6 13.21 2.07 12.21
C SER A 6 12.55 1.11 11.22
N LEU A 7 11.81 0.12 11.69
CA LEU A 7 11.09 -0.83 10.84
C LEU A 7 9.95 -0.13 10.08
N THR A 8 9.15 0.69 10.78
CA THR A 8 8.08 1.48 10.16
C THR A 8 8.63 2.46 9.12
N CYS A 9 9.76 3.12 9.39
CA CYS A 9 10.41 4.02 8.42
C CYS A 9 10.87 3.29 7.15
N ILE A 10 11.43 2.08 7.27
CA ILE A 10 11.87 1.29 6.12
C ILE A 10 10.66 0.81 5.31
N CYS A 11 9.61 0.33 5.97
CA CYS A 11 8.36 -0.08 5.31
C CYS A 11 7.71 1.08 4.55
N LEU A 12 7.63 2.26 5.15
CA LEU A 12 7.08 3.45 4.51
C LEU A 12 7.94 3.93 3.34
N ASN A 13 9.28 3.92 3.45
CA ASN A 13 10.16 4.26 2.32
C ASN A 13 10.00 3.27 1.16
N SER A 14 9.89 1.98 1.47
CA SER A 14 9.75 0.92 0.47
C SER A 14 8.43 1.01 -0.30
N VAL A 15 7.37 1.53 0.33
CA VAL A 15 6.07 1.74 -0.32
C VAL A 15 6.04 3.09 -1.05
N LEU A 16 6.55 4.17 -0.45
CA LEU A 16 6.49 5.50 -1.05
C LEU A 16 7.45 5.68 -2.24
N TYR A 17 8.65 5.08 -2.18
CA TYR A 17 9.63 5.17 -3.27
C TYR A 17 9.10 4.65 -4.63
N PRO A 18 8.50 3.46 -4.74
CA PRO A 18 7.93 3.00 -6.01
C PRO A 18 6.68 3.81 -6.40
N THR A 19 5.87 4.31 -5.46
CA THR A 19 4.69 5.12 -5.81
C THR A 19 5.06 6.43 -6.50
N SER A 20 6.19 7.04 -6.14
CA SER A 20 6.73 8.21 -6.85
C SER A 20 7.23 7.89 -8.26
N PHE A 21 7.70 6.66 -8.49
CA PHE A 21 8.15 6.18 -9.80
C PHE A 21 6.97 5.78 -10.71
N PHE A 22 5.88 5.26 -10.14
CA PHE A 22 4.65 4.92 -10.88
C PHE A 22 3.82 6.13 -11.30
N PHE A 23 4.06 7.32 -10.72
CA PHE A 23 3.47 8.58 -11.15
C PHE A 23 4.18 9.21 -12.38
N ALA A 24 5.24 8.59 -12.89
CA ALA A 24 5.85 8.98 -14.17
C ALA A 24 4.93 8.58 -15.34
N LYS A 25 4.80 9.44 -16.35
CA LYS A 25 3.95 9.25 -17.54
C LYS A 25 3.98 7.80 -18.02
N LEU A 26 2.84 7.12 -17.92
CA LEU A 26 2.63 5.83 -18.57
C LEU A 26 2.83 6.00 -20.09
N PRO A 27 3.42 5.01 -20.78
CA PRO A 27 3.52 5.04 -22.23
C PRO A 27 2.13 5.22 -22.86
N GLU A 28 2.04 5.86 -24.02
CA GLU A 28 0.76 6.27 -24.63
C GLU A 28 -0.26 5.13 -24.78
N ALA A 29 0.21 3.91 -25.06
CA ALA A 29 -0.62 2.70 -25.13
C ALA A 29 -1.27 2.29 -23.78
N TYR A 30 -0.73 2.76 -22.66
CA TYR A 30 -1.21 2.49 -21.30
C TYR A 30 -1.90 3.70 -20.65
N ALA A 31 -2.14 4.77 -21.41
CA ALA A 31 -2.84 5.95 -20.90
C ALA A 31 -4.27 5.62 -20.39
N ILE A 32 -4.87 4.54 -20.91
CA ILE A 32 -6.17 4.03 -20.46
C ILE A 32 -6.10 3.46 -19.03
N PHE A 33 -4.93 2.99 -18.60
CA PHE A 33 -4.71 2.42 -17.27
C PHE A 33 -4.24 3.43 -16.22
N ASN A 34 -4.06 4.72 -16.59
CA ASN A 34 -3.82 5.82 -15.65
C ASN A 34 -4.71 5.74 -14.37
N PRO A 35 -6.05 5.62 -14.48
CA PRO A 35 -6.89 5.56 -13.28
C PRO A 35 -6.64 4.34 -12.39
N ILE A 36 -6.16 3.22 -12.95
CA ILE A 36 -5.85 2.01 -12.19
C ILE A 36 -4.52 2.15 -11.46
N VAL A 37 -3.52 2.73 -12.14
CA VAL A 37 -2.19 2.99 -11.55
C VAL A 37 -2.27 4.01 -10.42
N ASP A 38 -3.18 4.99 -10.51
CA ASP A 38 -3.47 5.93 -9.42
C ASP A 38 -4.07 5.27 -8.17
N ILE A 39 -4.81 4.16 -8.33
CA ILE A 39 -5.43 3.42 -7.21
C ILE A 39 -4.50 2.33 -6.65
N MET A 40 -3.53 1.87 -7.44
CA MET A 40 -2.52 0.89 -7.04
C MET A 40 -1.78 1.21 -5.71
N PRO A 41 -1.39 2.45 -5.38
CA PRO A 41 -0.80 2.80 -4.08
C PRO A 41 -1.72 2.59 -2.87
N VAL A 42 -3.04 2.51 -3.06
CA VAL A 42 -4.01 2.28 -1.98
C VAL A 42 -4.12 0.79 -1.60
N ILE A 43 -3.67 -0.12 -2.47
CA ILE A 43 -3.77 -1.58 -2.25
C ILE A 43 -3.12 -2.04 -0.93
N PRO A 44 -1.91 -1.59 -0.54
CA PRO A 44 -1.30 -1.95 0.75
C PRO A 44 -2.13 -1.51 1.96
N LEU A 45 -2.76 -0.32 1.90
CA LEU A 45 -3.66 0.18 2.95
C LEU A 45 -4.92 -0.69 3.03
N PHE A 46 -5.43 -1.16 1.89
CA PHE A 46 -6.59 -2.05 1.84
C PHE A 46 -6.33 -3.40 2.51
N PHE A 47 -5.15 -3.99 2.31
CA PHE A 47 -4.76 -5.23 3.00
C PHE A 47 -4.62 -5.04 4.52
N PHE A 48 -4.07 -3.90 4.95
CA PHE A 48 -4.02 -3.55 6.36
C PHE A 48 -5.43 -3.42 6.95
N SER A 49 -6.32 -2.68 6.29
CA SER A 49 -7.72 -2.51 6.72
C SER A 49 -8.47 -3.85 6.78
N SER A 50 -8.29 -4.71 5.77
CA SER A 50 -8.94 -6.03 5.74
C SER A 50 -8.43 -6.95 6.86
N SER A 51 -7.13 -6.89 7.17
CA SER A 51 -6.55 -7.67 8.28
C SER A 51 -7.06 -7.21 9.64
N LEU A 52 -7.29 -5.90 9.82
CA LEU A 52 -7.88 -5.35 11.04
C LEU A 52 -9.34 -5.76 11.20
N CYS A 53 -10.13 -5.70 10.12
CA CYS A 53 -11.52 -6.17 10.14
C CYS A 53 -11.61 -7.67 10.51
N LEU A 54 -10.77 -8.51 9.89
CA LEU A 54 -10.74 -9.94 10.19
C LEU A 54 -10.31 -10.20 11.65
N ALA A 55 -9.26 -9.53 12.12
CA ALA A 55 -8.80 -9.65 13.50
C ALA A 55 -9.87 -9.18 14.51
N SER A 56 -10.61 -8.11 14.19
CA SER A 56 -11.72 -7.62 15.01
C SER A 56 -12.89 -8.61 15.06
N CYS A 57 -13.23 -9.23 13.93
CA CYS A 57 -14.26 -10.28 13.90
C CYS A 57 -13.87 -11.50 14.74
N CYS A 58 -12.62 -11.96 14.65
CA CYS A 58 -12.14 -13.09 15.45
C CYS A 58 -12.09 -12.77 16.96
N LYS A 59 -11.86 -11.51 17.34
CA LYS A 59 -11.82 -11.08 18.74
C LYS A 59 -13.21 -10.84 19.36
N PHE A 60 -14.26 -10.78 18.53
CA PHE A 60 -15.66 -10.73 18.98
C PHE A 60 -16.31 -12.12 19.06
N SER A 61 -15.66 -13.16 18.53
CA SER A 61 -16.15 -14.55 18.54
C SER A 61 -15.57 -15.41 19.67
N MET A 62 -14.83 -14.83 20.62
CA MET A 62 -14.27 -15.51 21.79
C MET A 62 -14.64 -14.79 23.09
#